data_AF-A0A2M8AKX8-F1
#
_entry.id   AF-A0A2M8AKX8-F1
#
_cell.length_a   1.000
_cell.length_b   1.000
_cell.length_c   1.000
_cell.angle_alpha   90.00
_cell.angle_beta   90.00
_cell.angle_gamma   90.00
#
_symmetry.space_group_name_H-M   'P 1'
#
loop_
_entity.id
_entity.type
_entity.pdbx_description
1 polymer ?
#
loop_
_entity_poly.entity_id
_entity_poly.type
_entity_poly.pdbx_seq_one_letter_code
_entity_poly.pdbx_strand_id
1 'polypeptide(L)' 'VGYNAEGEKVTSGNYENGKKVGKWLFWNDDTLKEVNYENSQISSVVEKDKNSKIVY' A
#
# COMPACT_ATOMS: atom_id res chain seq x y z
N VAL A 1 -7.34 8.06 -0.38
CA VAL A 1 -7.65 6.62 -0.21
C VAL A 1 -8.30 6.12 -1.49
N GLY A 2 -7.97 4.90 -1.95
CA GLY A 2 -8.55 4.30 -3.14
C GLY A 2 -9.28 3.01 -2.80
N TYR A 3 -10.35 2.72 -3.54
CA TYR A 3 -11.23 1.57 -3.33
C TYR A 3 -11.27 0.68 -4.57
N ASN A 4 -11.46 -0.63 -4.41
CA ASN A 4 -11.72 -1.55 -5.52
C ASN A 4 -13.17 -1.41 -6.02
N ALA A 5 -13.54 -2.19 -7.03
CA ALA A 5 -14.89 -2.23 -7.58
C ALA A 5 -15.96 -2.66 -6.57
N GLU A 6 -15.55 -3.34 -5.49
CA GLU A 6 -16.41 -3.85 -4.42
C GLU A 6 -16.55 -2.84 -3.26
N GLY A 7 -15.83 -1.70 -3.32
CA GLY A 7 -15.86 -0.66 -2.29
C GLY A 7 -14.90 -0.91 -1.12
N GLU A 8 -14.01 -1.89 -1.23
CA GLU A 8 -12.99 -2.18 -0.24
C GLU A 8 -11.77 -1.29 -0.44
N LYS A 9 -11.16 -0.85 0.67
CA LYS A 9 -10.03 0.08 0.64
C LYS A 9 -8.75 -0.65 0.21
N VAL A 10 -8.33 -0.42 -1.02
CA VAL A 10 -7.09 -1.00 -1.59
C VAL A 10 -5.87 -0.11 -1.44
N THR A 11 -6.03 1.20 -1.24
CA THR A 11 -4.87 2.10 -1.07
C THR A 11 -5.09 3.22 -0.07
N SER A 12 -4.02 3.57 0.65
CA SER A 12 -3.99 4.71 1.57
C SER A 12 -2.63 5.36 1.53
N GLY A 13 -2.62 6.67 1.40
CA GLY A 13 -1.42 7.46 1.39
C GLY A 13 -1.80 8.93 1.28
N ASN A 14 -0.79 9.78 1.38
CA ASN A 14 -0.94 11.22 1.27
C ASN A 14 -0.40 11.72 -0.06
N TYR A 15 -1.06 12.76 -0.56
CA TYR A 15 -0.60 13.54 -1.69
C TYR A 15 -0.22 14.93 -1.21
N GLU A 16 0.88 15.46 -1.74
CA GLU A 16 1.30 16.84 -1.57
C GLU A 16 1.56 17.42 -2.96
N ASN A 17 0.90 18.52 -3.30
CA ASN A 17 0.97 19.16 -4.63
C ASN A 17 0.74 18.18 -5.80
N GLY A 18 -0.20 17.25 -5.64
CA GLY A 18 -0.52 16.22 -6.65
C GLY A 18 0.51 15.07 -6.75
N LYS A 19 1.56 15.09 -5.93
CA LYS A 19 2.60 14.06 -5.88
C LYS A 19 2.41 13.15 -4.68
N LYS A 20 2.71 11.86 -4.86
CA LYS A 20 2.70 10.89 -3.75
C LYS A 20 3.85 11.20 -2.81
N VAL A 21 3.55 11.36 -1.53
CA VAL A 21 4.54 11.61 -0.48
C VAL A 21 4.31 10.73 0.74
N GLY A 22 5.41 10.40 1.43
CA GLY A 22 5.39 9.63 2.67
C GLY A 22 5.01 8.17 2.45
N LYS A 23 4.41 7.57 3.48
CA LYS A 23 4.08 6.15 3.51
C LYS A 23 2.77 5.87 2.78
N TRP A 24 2.85 4.97 1.81
CA TRP A 24 1.74 4.45 1.02
C TRP A 24 1.51 2.98 1.34
N LEU A 25 0.27 2.64 1.63
CA LEU A 25 -0.17 1.27 1.89
C LEU A 25 -1.05 0.82 0.73
N PHE A 26 -0.73 -0.34 0.19
CA PHE A 26 -1.50 -1.04 -0.84
C PHE A 26 -1.93 -2.38 -0.25
N TRP A 27 -3.24 -2.61 -0.19
CA TRP A 27 -3.83 -3.87 0.24
C TRP A 27 -4.37 -4.57 -0.99
N ASN A 28 -3.88 -5.79 -1.18
CA ASN A 28 -4.52 -6.80 -2.01
C ASN A 28 -5.00 -7.93 -1.08
N ASP A 29 -5.86 -8.82 -1.59
CA ASP A 29 -6.55 -9.87 -0.83
C ASP A 29 -5.63 -10.61 0.16
N ASP A 30 -4.39 -10.91 -0.25
CA ASP A 30 -3.43 -11.67 0.53
C ASP A 30 -2.18 -10.91 0.96
N THR A 31 -1.98 -9.67 0.48
CA THR A 31 -0.70 -8.96 0.67
C THR A 31 -0.90 -7.50 1.07
N LEU A 32 -0.06 -7.05 2.01
CA LEU A 32 0.09 -5.65 2.37
C LEU A 32 1.45 -5.17 1.86
N LYS A 33 1.42 -4.22 0.93
CA LYS A 33 2.61 -3.57 0.40
C LYS A 33 2.71 -2.15 0.94
N GLU A 34 3.77 -1.88 1.67
CA GLU A 34 4.14 -0.55 2.15
C GLU A 34 5.21 0.04 1.24
N VAL A 35 4.95 1.23 0.70
CA VAL A 35 5.87 1.95 -0.19
C VAL A 35 6.12 3.34 0.40
N ASN A 36 7.37 3.68 0.66
CA ASN A 36 7.74 5.03 1.09
C ASN A 36 8.14 5.86 -0.13
N TYR A 37 7.44 6.98 -0.33
CA TYR A 37 7.73 7.95 -1.39
C TYR A 37 8.44 9.18 -0.82
N GLU A 38 9.61 9.47 -1.36
CA GLU A 38 10.38 10.69 -1.10
C GLU A 38 10.56 11.43 -2.43
N ASN A 39 10.09 12.68 -2.53
CA ASN A 39 10.15 13.48 -3.77
C ASN A 39 9.59 12.78 -5.03
N SER A 40 8.48 12.04 -4.89
CA SER A 40 7.90 11.18 -5.95
C SER A 40 8.75 9.98 -6.38
N GLN A 41 9.88 9.71 -5.71
CA GLN A 41 10.68 8.52 -5.91
C GLN A 41 10.36 7.49 -4.83
N ILE A 42 10.45 6.21 -5.19
CA ILE A 42 10.28 5.12 -4.24
C ILE A 42 11.58 4.99 -3.45
N SER A 43 11.53 5.30 -2.16
CA SER A 43 12.66 5.20 -1.23
C SER A 43 12.77 3.79 -0.63
N SER A 44 11.63 3.15 -0.34
CA SER A 44 11.60 1.78 0.18
C SER A 44 10.30 1.07 -0.15
N VAL A 45 10.36 -0.25 -0.33
CA VAL A 45 9.21 -1.14 -0.52
C VAL A 45 9.33 -2.29 0.45
N VAL A 46 8.28 -2.49 1.25
CA VAL A 46 8.13 -3.63 2.16
C VAL A 46 6.86 -4.36 1.77
N GLU A 47 6.98 -5.64 1.43
CA GLU A 47 5.84 -6.50 1.15
C GLU A 47 5.65 -7.47 2.32
N LYS A 48 4.40 -7.60 2.77
CA LYS A 48 4.00 -8.48 3.85
C LYS A 48 2.88 -9.36 3.34
N ASP A 49 3.16 -10.63 3.13
CA ASP A 49 2.14 -11.62 2.87
C ASP A 49 1.32 -11.85 4.14
N LYS A 50 0.02 -11.57 4.09
CA LYS A 50 -0.93 -12.03 5.12
C LYS A 50 -1.17 -13.53 5.02
N ASN A 51 -0.81 -14.15 3.90
CA ASN A 51 -0.89 -15.60 3.70
C ASN A 51 0.27 -16.35 4.38
N SER A 52 0.59 -15.97 5.62
CA SER A 52 1.18 -16.91 6.59
C SER A 52 0.12 -17.97 6.86
N LYS A 53 -0.07 -18.87 5.89
CA LYS A 53 -0.89 -20.06 6.03
C LYS A 53 -0.22 -20.87 7.12
N ILE A 54 -0.63 -20.65 8.36
CA ILE A 54 -0.33 -21.57 9.45
C ILE A 54 -1.10 -22.83 9.08
N VAL A 55 -0.40 -23.74 8.41
CA VAL A 55 -0.91 -25.08 8.17
C VAL A 55 -0.88 -25.76 9.53
N TYR A 56 -2.05 -25.91 10.16
CA TYR A 56 -2.23 -26.72 11.36
C TYR A 56 -2.16 -28.20 11.02
#